data_AF-A0A841DG85-F1
#
_entry.id   AF-A0A841DG85-F1
#
_cell.length_a   1.000
_cell.length_b   1.000
_cell.length_c   1.000
_cell.angle_alpha   90.00
_cell.angle_beta   90.00
_cell.angle_gamma   90.00
#
_symmetry.space_group_name_H-M   'P 1'
#
loop_
_entity.id
_entity.type
_entity.pdbx_description
1 polymer ?
#
loop_
_entity_poly.entity_id
_entity_poly.type
_entity_poly.pdbx_seq_one_letter_code
_entity_poly.pdbx_strand_id
1 'polypeptide(L)'
;MSPADLTTTHWNGLDDHQALHHVERPAQELSSDLLRLEQADYAGRRFRRALFHRDDTTCTLVPGGEAQVGFAPARFTPTAE
;
A
#
# COMPACT_ATOMS: atom_id res chain seq x y z
N MET A 1 -13.84 -11.98 0.30
CA MET A 1 -12.59 -11.94 -0.49
C MET A 1 -11.42 -12.22 0.42
N SER A 2 -10.44 -12.99 -0.05
CA SER A 2 -9.17 -13.14 0.64
C SER A 2 -8.37 -11.83 0.50
N PRO A 3 -7.57 -11.40 1.49
CA PRO A 3 -6.59 -10.34 1.31
C PRO A 3 -5.67 -10.56 0.09
N ALA A 4 -5.47 -11.83 -0.31
CA ALA A 4 -4.69 -12.22 -1.48
C ALA A 4 -5.31 -11.81 -2.82
N ASP A 5 -6.62 -11.53 -2.86
CA ASP A 5 -7.33 -11.12 -4.09
C ASP A 5 -7.31 -9.60 -4.30
N LEU A 6 -6.76 -8.84 -3.35
CA LEU A 6 -6.71 -7.38 -3.42
C LEU A 6 -5.58 -6.95 -4.36
N THR A 7 -5.94 -6.55 -5.57
CA THR A 7 -4.96 -6.03 -6.55
C THR A 7 -4.60 -4.57 -6.28
N THR A 8 -3.41 -4.15 -6.73
CA THR A 8 -2.97 -2.74 -6.64
C THR A 8 -3.97 -1.78 -7.30
N THR A 9 -4.51 -2.13 -8.47
CA THR A 9 -5.52 -1.30 -9.17
C THR A 9 -6.80 -1.17 -8.35
N HIS A 10 -7.29 -2.28 -7.79
CA HIS A 10 -8.49 -2.27 -6.97
C HIS A 10 -8.28 -1.44 -5.70
N TRP A 11 -7.19 -1.69 -4.97
CA TRP A 11 -6.84 -0.98 -3.73
C TRP A 11 -6.80 0.54 -3.92
N ASN A 12 -6.19 1.02 -5.01
CA ASN A 12 -6.11 2.45 -5.30
C ASN A 12 -7.45 3.08 -5.72
N GLY A 13 -8.41 2.27 -6.17
CA GLY A 13 -9.75 2.73 -6.55
C GLY A 13 -10.76 2.79 -5.40
N LEU A 14 -10.43 2.23 -4.23
CA LEU A 14 -11.31 2.23 -3.06
C LEU A 14 -11.42 3.61 -2.42
N ASP A 15 -12.59 3.93 -1.88
CA ASP A 15 -12.76 5.01 -0.92
C ASP A 15 -12.18 4.63 0.46
N ASP A 16 -12.15 5.58 1.40
CA ASP A 16 -11.54 5.38 2.72
C ASP A 16 -12.29 4.35 3.57
N HIS A 17 -13.61 4.30 3.48
CA HIS A 17 -14.42 3.36 4.25
C HIS A 17 -14.26 1.92 3.73
N GLN A 18 -14.29 1.75 2.41
CA GLN A 18 -14.03 0.47 1.76
C GLN A 18 -12.60 0.00 2.05
N ALA A 19 -11.63 0.89 1.94
CA ALA A 19 -10.24 0.57 2.24
C ALA A 19 -10.04 0.18 3.70
N LEU A 20 -10.70 0.86 4.64
CA LEU A 20 -10.69 0.50 6.07
C LEU A 20 -11.18 -0.94 6.27
N HIS A 21 -12.32 -1.30 5.67
CA HIS A 21 -12.87 -2.64 5.74
C HIS A 21 -11.89 -3.72 5.24
N HIS A 22 -11.11 -3.40 4.20
CA HIS A 22 -10.09 -4.31 3.65
C HIS A 22 -8.86 -4.48 4.55
N VAL A 23 -8.55 -3.53 5.44
CA VAL A 23 -7.37 -3.60 6.34
C VAL A 23 -7.70 -4.13 7.74
N GLU A 24 -8.95 -4.00 8.19
CA GLU A 24 -9.40 -4.47 9.50
C GLU A 24 -9.19 -5.97 9.71
N ARG A 25 -9.56 -6.80 8.72
CA ARG A 25 -9.39 -8.25 8.81
C ARG A 25 -7.90 -8.66 8.88
N PRO A 26 -7.01 -8.22 7.97
CA PRO A 26 -5.57 -8.49 8.10
C PRO A 26 -4.97 -7.97 9.41
N ALA A 27 -5.39 -6.80 9.89
CA ALA A 27 -4.94 -6.26 11.17
C ALA A 27 -5.28 -7.21 12.34
N GLN A 28 -6.50 -7.73 12.37
CA GLN A 28 -6.94 -8.71 13.37
C GLN A 28 -6.18 -10.04 13.24
N GLU A 29 -6.09 -10.60 12.04
CA GLU A 29 -5.43 -11.89 11.79
C GLU A 29 -3.93 -11.87 12.10
N LEU A 30 -3.27 -10.72 11.86
CA LEU A 30 -1.84 -10.54 12.07
C LEU A 30 -1.50 -9.87 13.41
N SER A 31 -2.48 -9.65 14.28
CA SER A 31 -2.33 -8.93 15.56
C SER A 31 -1.54 -7.63 15.39
N SER A 32 -1.92 -6.83 14.38
CA SER A 32 -1.23 -5.61 13.97
C SER A 32 -2.15 -4.41 14.14
N ASP A 33 -1.61 -3.28 14.61
CA ASP A 33 -2.37 -2.05 14.79
C ASP A 33 -2.31 -1.20 13.53
N LEU A 34 -3.46 -0.79 13.00
CA LEU A 34 -3.50 0.18 11.89
C LEU A 34 -3.09 1.56 12.42
N LEU A 35 -1.91 2.04 12.02
CA LEU A 35 -1.42 3.38 12.38
C LEU A 35 -2.03 4.45 11.48
N ARG A 36 -2.15 4.16 10.19
CA ARG A 36 -2.60 5.14 9.20
C ARG A 36 -3.14 4.50 7.93
N LEU A 37 -4.18 5.10 7.38
CA LEU A 37 -4.66 4.91 6.02
C LEU A 37 -4.65 6.26 5.32
N GLU A 38 -3.90 6.40 4.21
CA GLU A 38 -3.72 7.69 3.54
C GLU A 38 -3.55 7.57 2.03
N GLN A 39 -3.68 8.69 1.33
CA GLN A 39 -3.21 8.86 -0.05
C GLN A 39 -1.77 9.39 -0.01
N ALA A 40 -0.88 8.73 -0.75
CA ALA A 40 0.52 9.09 -0.86
C ALA A 40 0.88 9.39 -2.32
N ASP A 41 1.83 10.31 -2.52
CA ASP A 41 2.38 10.66 -3.83
C ASP A 41 3.83 10.16 -3.92
N TYR A 42 4.18 9.46 -5.00
CA TYR A 42 5.56 9.08 -5.32
C TYR A 42 5.79 9.11 -6.83
N ALA A 43 6.87 9.76 -7.27
CA ALA A 43 7.22 9.89 -8.69
C ALA A 43 6.06 10.39 -9.58
N GLY A 44 5.23 11.30 -9.04
CA GLY A 44 4.05 11.85 -9.72
C GLY A 44 2.85 10.90 -9.80
N ARG A 45 2.87 9.78 -9.07
CA ARG A 45 1.78 8.82 -8.98
C ARG A 45 1.16 8.89 -7.59
N ARG A 46 -0.18 8.98 -7.55
CA ARG A 46 -0.96 8.81 -6.32
C ARG A 46 -1.27 7.35 -6.10
N PHE A 47 -1.16 6.92 -4.86
CA PHE A 47 -1.52 5.58 -4.43
C PHE A 47 -1.98 5.59 -2.97
N ARG A 48 -2.83 4.64 -2.63
CA ARG A 48 -3.32 4.43 -1.28
C ARG A 48 -2.31 3.61 -0.47
N ARG A 49 -2.03 4.04 0.76
CA ARG A 49 -1.09 3.38 1.68
C ARG A 49 -1.76 3.09 3.02
N ALA A 50 -1.61 1.85 3.51
CA ALA A 50 -1.99 1.45 4.86
C ALA A 50 -0.73 1.06 5.65
N LEU A 51 -0.49 1.76 6.76
CA LEU A 51 0.64 1.54 7.66
C LEU A 51 0.17 0.83 8.92
N PHE A 52 0.91 -0.20 9.32
CA PHE A 52 0.64 -1.02 10.49
C PHE A 52 1.83 -1.01 11.43
N HIS A 53 1.56 -1.18 12.72
CA HIS A 53 2.56 -1.55 13.71
C HIS A 53 2.40 -3.02 14.08
N ARG A 54 3.50 -3.76 14.09
CA ARG A 54 3.55 -5.16 14.49
C ARG A 54 4.93 -5.50 15.03
N ASP A 55 5.01 -6.08 16.22
CA ASP A 55 6.27 -6.59 16.78
C ASP A 55 7.41 -5.55 16.71
N ASP A 56 7.13 -4.31 17.14
CA ASP A 56 8.03 -3.14 17.08
C ASP A 56 8.44 -2.69 15.65
N THR A 57 7.81 -3.26 14.63
CA THR A 57 8.09 -2.99 13.22
C THR A 57 6.93 -2.23 12.58
N THR A 58 7.26 -1.22 11.77
CA THR A 58 6.27 -0.56 10.90
C THR A 58 6.22 -1.29 9.56
N CYS A 59 5.04 -1.80 9.22
CA CYS A 59 4.79 -2.55 7.99
C CYS A 59 3.79 -1.79 7.10
N THR A 60 3.80 -2.06 5.80
CA THR A 60 2.76 -1.58 4.87
C THR A 60 2.04 -2.76 4.24
N LEU A 61 0.74 -2.61 3.98
CA LEU A 61 0.04 -3.53 3.10
C LEU A 61 0.64 -3.41 1.70
N VAL A 62 0.99 -4.55 1.10
CA VAL A 62 1.38 -4.65 -0.31
C VAL A 62 0.28 -5.43 -1.02
N PRO A 63 -0.62 -4.77 -1.77
CA PRO A 63 -1.62 -5.47 -2.57
C PRO A 63 -0.95 -6.38 -3.60
N GLY A 64 -1.61 -7.48 -3.93
CA GLY A 64 -1.17 -8.37 -5.00
C GLY A 64 -1.35 -7.78 -6.39
N GLY A 65 -1.16 -8.64 -7.39
CA GLY A 65 -1.31 -8.32 -8.81
C GLY A 65 0.02 -8.14 -9.54
N GLU A 66 -0.08 -7.85 -10.84
CA GLU A 66 1.09 -7.66 -11.69
C GLU A 66 1.64 -6.24 -11.52
N ALA A 67 2.89 -6.15 -11.07
CA ALA A 67 3.63 -4.90 -11.09
C ALA A 67 4.35 -4.78 -12.44
N GLN A 68 3.97 -3.78 -13.23
CA GLN A 68 4.76 -3.42 -14.40
C GLN A 68 6.00 -2.65 -13.92
N VAL A 69 7.14 -3.32 -13.87
CA VAL A 69 8.43 -2.69 -13.64
C VAL A 69 8.88 -2.00 -14.93
N GLY A 70 8.88 -0.67 -14.90
CA GLY A 70 9.40 0.16 -15.98
C GLY A 70 10.65 0.88 -15.51
N PHE A 71 11.74 0.77 -16.26
CA PHE A 71 12.86 1.71 -16.12
C PHE A 71 12.48 2.98 -16.88
N ALA A 72 12.28 4.08 -16.15
CA ALA A 72 12.02 5.41 -16.73
C ALA A 72 13.30 6.24 -16.65
N PRO A 73 14.29 6.06 -17.56
CA PRO A 73 15.57 6.77 -17.48
C PRO A 73 15.40 8.29 -17.51
N ALA A 74 14.39 8.78 -18.22
CA ALA A 74 14.06 10.21 -18.26
C ALA A 74 13.57 10.78 -16.91
N ARG A 75 13.20 9.93 -15.94
CA ARG A 75 12.70 10.33 -14.62
C ARG A 75 13.61 9.90 -13.47
N PHE A 76 14.67 9.16 -13.77
CA PHE A 76 15.67 8.77 -12.79
C PHE A 76 16.78 9.82 -12.79
N THR A 77 16.77 10.69 -11.77
CA THR A 77 17.89 11.60 -11.51
C THR A 77 18.58 11.08 -10.24
N PRO A 78 19.76 10.45 -10.35
CA PRO A 78 20.50 10.06 -9.16
C PRO A 78 20.90 11.31 -8.39
N THR A 79 20.75 11.28 -7.07
CA THR A 79 21.35 12.28 -6.19
C THR A 79 22.86 12.08 -6.21
N ALA A 80 23.62 13.16 -6.40
CA ALA A 80 25.08 13.09 -6.25
C ALA A 80 25.43 12.75 -4.79
N GLU A 81 26.41 11.86 -4.60
CA GLU A 81 27.01 11.54 -3.29
C GLU A 81 27.84 12.72 -2.75
#